data_AF-A0A9K3LPX1-F1
#
_entry.id   AF-A0A9K3LPX1-F1
#
_cell.length_a   1.000
_cell.length_b   1.000
_cell.length_c   1.000
_cell.angle_alpha   90.00
_cell.angle_beta   90.00
_cell.angle_gamma   90.00
#
_symmetry.space_group_name_H-M   'P 1'
#
loop_
_entity.id
_entity.type
_entity.pdbx_description
1 polymer ?
#
loop_
_entity_poly.entity_id
_entity_poly.type
_entity_poly.pdbx_seq_one_letter_code
_entity_poly.pdbx_strand_id
1 'polypeptide(L)'
;MINQRQLGVVTLAVFFAAAMLASETKAWIQQQAHVRRFCRRNPLESAASHHRSLISKHSSTAICASIQATEPAVPSSPSDGDNDDESEEWKIISDLHSRATQAASDAEKDQENAAFQSVVEEALPKFSPSLIMKLRSGESGLQQQGQDDDKKEKQFQDISQSLEKMLNQKLETARDILTELMNAGEIKKLDALIGKAARARQLDVAFFQVLQMNIHDAAMELQQQQQVVEGQKQGEDEDETAKTANRLQILQHIHTRCQEEVEKNINPGIALLSKLLRTDVDSIRRNQLEHYLCPQPTSITAPDGKQIELKNPQNEKSLVDHQDFVYAIANAVKQIRTVEQAGGTDREVAASMVESCRQVAKEARIVIGERFGKESEQLQAFEDALMPVFRPSSPESPYIQGETTTST
;
A
#
# COMPACT_ATOMS: atom_id res chain seq x y z
N MET A 1 3.81 -13.49 20.45
CA MET A 1 3.84 -14.08 19.10
C MET A 1 2.91 -13.29 18.21
N ILE A 2 3.44 -12.64 17.18
CA ILE A 2 2.65 -11.80 16.27
C ILE A 2 1.89 -12.73 15.33
N ASN A 3 0.57 -12.60 15.28
CA ASN A 3 -0.28 -13.42 14.42
C ASN A 3 -0.04 -12.98 12.95
N GLN A 4 0.67 -13.79 12.16
CA GLN A 4 1.05 -13.48 10.77
C GLN A 4 -0.16 -13.06 9.91
N ARG A 5 -1.37 -13.51 10.25
CA ARG A 5 -2.62 -13.14 9.54
C ARG A 5 -3.04 -11.67 9.76
N GLN A 6 -2.78 -11.08 10.92
CA GLN A 6 -3.05 -9.65 11.14
C GLN A 6 -2.02 -8.75 10.46
N LEU A 7 -0.78 -9.23 10.31
CA LEU A 7 0.20 -8.57 9.44
C LEU A 7 -0.28 -8.58 7.99
N GLY A 8 -0.93 -9.67 7.55
CA GLY A 8 -1.49 -9.83 6.22
C GLY A 8 -2.48 -8.73 5.84
N VAL A 9 -3.47 -8.42 6.69
CA VAL A 9 -4.50 -7.39 6.43
C VAL A 9 -3.92 -5.97 6.42
N VAL A 10 -3.00 -5.67 7.35
CA VAL A 10 -2.30 -4.37 7.39
C VAL A 10 -1.36 -4.24 6.18
N THR A 11 -0.71 -5.32 5.77
CA THR A 11 0.13 -5.37 4.57
C THR A 11 -0.72 -5.19 3.32
N LEU A 12 -1.88 -5.86 3.23
CA LEU A 12 -2.83 -5.75 2.12
C LEU A 12 -3.27 -4.30 1.92
N ALA A 13 -3.61 -3.62 3.00
CA ALA A 13 -4.08 -2.24 2.95
C ALA A 13 -2.96 -1.22 2.73
N VAL A 14 -1.75 -1.44 3.26
CA VAL A 14 -0.57 -0.63 2.92
C VAL A 14 -0.15 -0.83 1.47
N PHE A 15 -0.27 -2.06 0.93
CA PHE A 15 -0.05 -2.36 -0.48
C PHE A 15 -1.14 -1.76 -1.37
N PHE A 16 -2.42 -1.85 -1.00
CA PHE A 16 -3.52 -1.25 -1.75
C PHE A 16 -3.44 0.27 -1.77
N ALA A 17 -3.13 0.90 -0.62
CA ALA A 17 -2.87 2.33 -0.56
C ALA A 17 -1.64 2.70 -1.40
N ALA A 18 -0.53 1.97 -1.28
CA ALA A 18 0.68 2.23 -2.05
C ALA A 18 0.51 2.00 -3.56
N ALA A 19 -0.32 1.05 -3.98
CA ALA A 19 -0.55 0.73 -5.38
C ALA A 19 -1.60 1.63 -6.06
N MET A 20 -2.66 2.05 -5.34
CA MET A 20 -3.48 3.18 -5.78
C MET A 20 -2.62 4.44 -5.97
N LEU A 21 -1.73 4.71 -5.00
CA LEU A 21 -0.80 5.83 -5.07
C LEU A 21 0.19 5.73 -6.23
N ALA A 22 0.71 4.55 -6.58
CA ALA A 22 1.67 4.39 -7.69
C ALA A 22 1.09 4.79 -9.07
N SER A 23 -0.24 4.73 -9.22
CA SER A 23 -0.93 5.22 -10.43
C SER A 23 -1.08 6.75 -10.46
N GLU A 24 -1.14 7.38 -9.28
CA GLU A 24 -1.38 8.82 -9.10
C GLU A 24 -0.08 9.64 -8.83
N THR A 25 1.00 9.00 -8.36
CA THR A 25 2.30 9.64 -8.06
C THR A 25 3.04 10.17 -9.28
N LYS A 26 2.66 9.78 -10.50
CA LYS A 26 3.22 10.33 -11.75
C LYS A 26 3.00 11.84 -11.87
N ALA A 27 1.89 12.37 -11.34
CA ALA A 27 1.65 13.81 -11.27
C ALA A 27 2.46 14.48 -10.13
N TRP A 28 2.75 13.73 -9.07
CA TRP A 28 3.31 14.20 -7.80
C TRP A 28 4.84 14.40 -7.81
N ILE A 29 5.61 13.54 -8.48
CA ILE A 29 7.08 13.68 -8.56
C ILE A 29 7.51 14.85 -9.47
N GLN A 30 6.71 15.17 -10.49
CA GLN A 30 6.96 16.36 -11.33
C GLN A 30 6.87 17.66 -10.48
N GLN A 31 6.07 17.64 -9.42
CA GLN A 31 5.93 18.74 -8.46
C GLN A 31 7.08 18.76 -7.42
N GLN A 32 7.54 17.60 -6.92
CA GLN A 32 8.72 17.53 -6.03
C GLN A 32 10.04 17.97 -6.70
N ALA A 33 10.22 17.67 -7.99
CA ALA A 33 11.38 18.15 -8.76
C ALA A 33 11.37 19.68 -8.92
N HIS A 34 10.18 20.29 -8.99
CA HIS A 34 10.00 21.74 -9.04
C HIS A 34 10.30 22.40 -7.69
N VAL A 35 9.80 21.85 -6.59
CA VAL A 35 10.03 22.37 -5.23
C VAL A 35 11.50 22.24 -4.80
N ARG A 36 12.18 21.12 -5.12
CA ARG A 36 13.62 20.98 -4.85
C ARG A 36 14.50 21.90 -5.70
N ARG A 37 14.08 22.27 -6.91
CA ARG A 37 14.76 23.31 -7.72
C ARG A 37 14.52 24.71 -7.16
N PHE A 38 13.34 24.97 -6.60
CA PHE A 38 12.99 26.24 -5.98
C PHE A 38 13.83 26.49 -4.71
N CYS A 39 14.02 25.46 -3.86
CA CYS A 39 14.81 25.58 -2.62
C CYS A 39 16.34 25.59 -2.82
N ARG A 40 16.86 25.40 -4.05
CA ARG A 40 18.31 25.52 -4.36
C ARG A 40 18.70 26.86 -4.99
N ARG A 41 17.76 27.78 -5.20
CA ARG A 41 18.09 29.14 -5.66
C ARG A 41 18.44 30.03 -4.45
N ASN A 42 19.74 30.20 -4.20
CA ASN A 42 20.23 31.31 -3.40
C ASN A 42 19.83 32.64 -4.07
N PRO A 43 19.40 33.68 -3.32
CA PRO A 43 18.95 34.95 -3.88
C PRO A 43 20.10 35.89 -4.33
N LEU A 44 21.30 35.38 -4.63
CA LEU A 44 22.49 36.20 -4.91
C LEU A 44 23.00 36.20 -6.37
N GLU A 45 22.33 35.53 -7.30
CA GLU A 45 22.68 35.61 -8.73
C GLU A 45 21.44 35.87 -9.59
N SER A 46 21.04 37.14 -9.66
CA SER A 46 20.13 37.64 -10.71
C SER A 46 20.72 38.91 -11.32
N ALA A 47 21.87 38.77 -11.95
CA ALA A 47 22.42 39.78 -12.83
C ALA A 47 23.43 39.16 -13.80
N ALA A 48 22.96 38.37 -14.77
CA ALA A 48 23.52 38.33 -16.13
C ALA A 48 22.88 37.23 -16.98
N SER A 49 22.76 37.55 -18.27
CA SER A 49 22.66 36.63 -19.41
C SER A 49 21.27 36.45 -20.03
N HIS A 50 20.91 37.46 -20.83
CA HIS A 50 20.21 37.26 -22.10
C HIS A 50 21.25 36.87 -23.17
N HIS A 51 21.10 35.73 -23.86
CA HIS A 51 21.20 35.58 -25.33
C HIS A 51 21.30 34.12 -25.82
N ARG A 52 20.68 33.87 -26.99
CA ARG A 52 20.90 32.79 -27.98
C ARG A 52 20.41 31.38 -27.60
N SER A 53 19.93 30.51 -28.49
CA SER A 53 19.71 30.45 -29.95
C SER A 53 18.94 29.13 -30.21
N LEU A 54 17.79 29.12 -30.88
CA LEU A 54 17.50 28.59 -32.24
C LEU A 54 18.13 27.23 -32.67
N ILE A 55 17.28 26.42 -33.35
CA ILE A 55 17.52 25.23 -34.23
C ILE A 55 17.51 23.88 -33.46
N SER A 56 16.84 22.78 -33.85
CA SER A 56 16.46 22.22 -35.17
C SER A 56 15.27 21.23 -35.08
N LYS A 57 14.64 21.01 -36.24
CA LYS A 57 13.60 20.02 -36.59
C LYS A 57 14.19 18.62 -36.83
N HIS A 58 13.38 17.57 -36.61
CA HIS A 58 13.19 16.36 -37.46
C HIS A 58 11.98 15.60 -36.86
N SER A 59 10.81 15.53 -37.51
CA SER A 59 10.39 14.59 -38.57
C SER A 59 10.56 13.11 -38.20
N SER A 60 9.45 12.38 -37.98
CA SER A 60 9.03 11.31 -38.91
C SER A 60 7.74 10.58 -38.45
N THR A 61 6.75 10.68 -39.34
CA THR A 61 5.91 9.60 -39.90
C THR A 61 5.00 8.77 -38.98
N ALA A 62 3.73 9.16 -39.00
CA ALA A 62 2.59 8.33 -38.67
C ALA A 62 2.38 7.27 -39.78
N ILE A 63 2.15 6.01 -39.37
CA ILE A 63 1.56 4.97 -40.21
C ILE A 63 0.26 4.55 -39.53
N CYS A 64 -0.85 4.93 -40.15
CA CYS A 64 -2.17 4.36 -39.91
C CYS A 64 -2.21 2.98 -40.58
N ALA A 65 -2.60 1.95 -39.83
CA ALA A 65 -3.10 0.71 -40.39
C ALA A 65 -4.37 0.31 -39.62
N SER A 66 -5.50 0.43 -40.30
CA SER A 66 -6.79 -0.15 -39.92
C SER A 66 -6.66 -1.66 -39.72
N ILE A 67 -7.16 -2.16 -38.60
CA ILE A 67 -7.45 -3.59 -38.43
C ILE A 67 -8.97 -3.73 -38.45
N GLN A 68 -9.46 -4.42 -39.48
CA GLN A 68 -10.83 -4.87 -39.60
C GLN A 68 -11.12 -5.91 -38.52
N ALA A 69 -12.25 -5.71 -37.84
CA ALA A 69 -12.80 -6.63 -36.87
C ALA A 69 -13.31 -7.90 -37.55
N THR A 70 -12.89 -9.05 -37.03
CA THR A 70 -13.55 -10.33 -37.25
C THR A 70 -13.73 -10.97 -35.88
N GLU A 71 -14.97 -10.97 -35.38
CA GLU A 71 -15.36 -11.67 -34.17
C GLU A 71 -15.22 -13.18 -34.35
N PRO A 72 -14.66 -13.90 -33.36
CA PRO A 72 -15.04 -15.27 -33.11
C PRO A 72 -15.93 -15.36 -31.86
N ALA A 73 -17.03 -16.09 -32.04
CA ALA A 73 -18.07 -16.35 -31.05
C ALA A 73 -17.53 -16.84 -29.71
N VAL A 74 -18.09 -16.29 -28.63
CA VAL A 74 -17.90 -16.73 -27.24
C VAL A 74 -18.67 -18.04 -27.05
N PRO A 75 -18.02 -19.17 -26.67
CA PRO A 75 -18.75 -20.31 -26.13
C PRO A 75 -19.18 -19.97 -24.69
N SER A 76 -20.49 -20.00 -24.46
CA SER A 76 -21.10 -19.97 -23.14
C SER A 76 -20.63 -21.16 -22.30
N SER A 77 -19.80 -20.90 -21.29
CA SER A 77 -19.43 -21.89 -20.28
C SER A 77 -20.60 -22.15 -19.32
N PRO A 78 -20.82 -23.41 -18.89
CA PRO A 78 -21.89 -23.79 -17.97
C PRO A 78 -21.58 -23.36 -16.52
N SER A 79 -22.55 -22.72 -15.87
CA SER A 79 -22.50 -22.17 -14.51
C SER A 79 -23.11 -23.13 -13.47
N ASP A 80 -22.45 -24.25 -13.19
CA ASP A 80 -22.95 -25.26 -12.24
C ASP A 80 -22.03 -25.48 -11.02
N GLY A 81 -21.34 -24.43 -10.54
CA GLY A 81 -20.35 -24.54 -9.44
C GLY A 81 -20.58 -23.71 -8.16
N ASP A 82 -21.46 -22.70 -8.15
CA ASP A 82 -21.39 -21.62 -7.13
C ASP A 82 -22.21 -21.85 -5.83
N ASN A 83 -22.97 -22.94 -5.68
CA ASN A 83 -23.89 -23.08 -4.55
C ASN A 83 -23.23 -23.56 -3.23
N ASP A 84 -22.06 -24.19 -3.29
CA ASP A 84 -21.43 -24.76 -2.09
C ASP A 84 -20.72 -23.69 -1.24
N ASP A 85 -20.12 -22.67 -1.87
CA ASP A 85 -19.40 -21.59 -1.18
C ASP A 85 -20.34 -20.68 -0.37
N GLU A 86 -21.54 -20.39 -0.89
CA GLU A 86 -22.54 -19.60 -0.15
C GLU A 86 -22.98 -20.31 1.14
N SER A 87 -23.08 -21.64 1.12
CA SER A 87 -23.44 -22.45 2.29
C SER A 87 -22.41 -22.37 3.41
N GLU A 88 -21.12 -22.27 3.07
CA GLU A 88 -20.04 -22.11 4.04
C GLU A 88 -19.97 -20.68 4.61
N GLU A 89 -20.10 -19.66 3.75
CA GLU A 89 -20.15 -18.25 4.17
C GLU A 89 -21.29 -18.02 5.19
N TRP A 90 -22.48 -18.60 4.95
CA TRP A 90 -23.60 -18.48 5.87
C TRP A 90 -23.38 -19.17 7.21
N LYS A 91 -22.70 -20.33 7.23
CA LYS A 91 -22.33 -20.98 8.50
C LYS A 91 -21.40 -20.10 9.32
N ILE A 92 -20.44 -19.45 8.67
CA ILE A 92 -19.50 -18.52 9.32
C ILE A 92 -20.24 -17.31 9.90
N ILE A 93 -21.14 -16.69 9.13
CA ILE A 93 -21.95 -15.55 9.58
C ILE A 93 -22.85 -15.93 10.75
N SER A 94 -23.55 -17.06 10.66
CA SER A 94 -24.47 -17.54 11.70
C SER A 94 -23.74 -17.89 13.00
N ASP A 95 -22.61 -18.59 12.90
CA ASP A 95 -21.76 -18.89 14.06
C ASP A 95 -21.21 -17.61 14.70
N LEU A 96 -20.73 -16.66 13.89
CA LEU A 96 -20.27 -15.38 14.39
C LEU A 96 -21.39 -14.64 15.12
N HIS A 97 -22.57 -14.54 14.50
CA HIS A 97 -23.72 -13.86 15.11
C HIS A 97 -24.09 -14.50 16.45
N SER A 98 -24.12 -15.83 16.52
CA SER A 98 -24.41 -16.57 17.76
C SER A 98 -23.38 -16.24 18.85
N ARG A 99 -22.08 -16.30 18.53
CA ARG A 99 -21.00 -15.96 19.47
C ARG A 99 -21.05 -14.50 19.92
N ALA A 100 -21.30 -13.58 18.99
CA ALA A 100 -21.37 -12.15 19.28
C ALA A 100 -22.61 -11.81 20.14
N THR A 101 -23.75 -12.46 19.88
CA THR A 101 -24.97 -12.30 20.70
C THR A 101 -24.78 -12.88 22.10
N GLN A 102 -24.12 -14.03 22.22
CA GLN A 102 -23.80 -14.63 23.52
C GLN A 102 -22.86 -13.73 24.33
N ALA A 103 -21.80 -13.20 23.70
CA ALA A 103 -20.90 -12.27 24.35
C ALA A 103 -21.61 -10.97 24.79
N ALA A 104 -22.55 -10.48 23.98
CA ALA A 104 -23.38 -9.33 24.34
C ALA A 104 -24.29 -9.64 25.54
N SER A 105 -24.90 -10.82 25.61
CA SER A 105 -25.77 -11.21 26.74
C SER A 105 -25.02 -11.45 28.05
N ASP A 106 -23.74 -11.85 27.95
CA ASP A 106 -22.88 -12.08 29.12
C ASP A 106 -22.26 -10.77 29.65
N ALA A 107 -22.34 -9.68 28.88
CA ALA A 107 -21.82 -8.36 29.24
C ALA A 107 -22.82 -7.54 30.08
N GLU A 108 -22.32 -6.53 30.79
CA GLU A 108 -23.17 -5.53 31.44
C GLU A 108 -23.96 -4.73 30.39
N LYS A 109 -25.14 -4.21 30.75
CA LYS A 109 -26.04 -3.46 29.84
C LYS A 109 -25.35 -2.32 29.08
N ASP A 110 -24.37 -1.68 29.71
CA ASP A 110 -23.64 -0.56 29.11
C ASP A 110 -22.51 -1.02 28.15
N GLN A 111 -22.20 -2.32 28.12
CA GLN A 111 -21.09 -2.91 27.36
C GLN A 111 -21.54 -3.94 26.30
N GLU A 112 -22.84 -4.24 26.19
CA GLU A 112 -23.39 -5.24 25.24
C GLU A 112 -22.90 -5.00 23.80
N ASN A 113 -23.00 -3.76 23.34
CA ASN A 113 -22.56 -3.37 21.99
C ASN A 113 -21.04 -3.50 21.79
N ALA A 114 -20.25 -3.17 22.82
CA ALA A 114 -18.79 -3.25 22.75
C ALA A 114 -18.32 -4.71 22.73
N ALA A 115 -18.98 -5.58 23.52
CA ALA A 115 -18.73 -7.01 23.52
C ALA A 115 -19.07 -7.65 22.17
N PHE A 116 -20.22 -7.29 21.59
CA PHE A 116 -20.60 -7.73 20.24
C PHE A 116 -19.55 -7.32 19.19
N GLN A 117 -19.14 -6.05 19.20
CA GLN A 117 -18.12 -5.52 18.29
C GLN A 117 -16.75 -6.20 18.45
N SER A 118 -16.32 -6.46 19.69
CA SER A 118 -15.05 -7.14 19.96
C SER A 118 -15.00 -8.54 19.34
N VAL A 119 -16.10 -9.28 19.38
CA VAL A 119 -16.18 -10.62 18.76
C VAL A 119 -16.16 -10.54 17.23
N VAL A 120 -16.86 -9.55 16.66
CA VAL A 120 -16.81 -9.29 15.22
C VAL A 120 -15.38 -8.93 14.79
N GLU A 121 -14.71 -8.04 15.51
CA GLU A 121 -13.33 -7.60 15.20
C GLU A 121 -12.34 -8.77 15.23
N GLU A 122 -12.46 -9.68 16.21
CA GLU A 122 -11.61 -10.86 16.30
C GLU A 122 -11.83 -11.84 15.13
N ALA A 123 -13.04 -11.86 14.57
CA ALA A 123 -13.40 -12.73 13.46
C ALA A 123 -13.00 -12.19 12.09
N LEU A 124 -12.82 -10.86 11.93
CA LEU A 124 -12.48 -10.24 10.65
C LEU A 124 -11.28 -10.85 9.92
N PRO A 125 -10.16 -11.20 10.58
CA PRO A 125 -9.02 -11.82 9.90
C PRO A 125 -9.29 -13.22 9.35
N LYS A 126 -10.43 -13.83 9.69
CA LYS A 126 -10.85 -15.16 9.21
C LYS A 126 -11.79 -15.06 8.01
N PHE A 127 -12.31 -13.88 7.69
CA PHE A 127 -13.26 -13.69 6.60
C PHE A 127 -12.56 -13.66 5.25
N SER A 128 -13.22 -14.24 4.25
CA SER A 128 -12.80 -14.06 2.86
C SER A 128 -12.94 -12.58 2.49
N PRO A 129 -12.04 -12.02 1.67
CA PRO A 129 -12.17 -10.64 1.20
C PRO A 129 -13.49 -10.36 0.48
N SER A 130 -14.03 -11.36 -0.23
CA SER A 130 -15.36 -11.32 -0.86
C SER A 130 -16.47 -11.11 0.18
N LEU A 131 -16.47 -11.91 1.25
CA LEU A 131 -17.44 -11.77 2.34
C LEU A 131 -17.35 -10.41 3.04
N ILE A 132 -16.14 -9.90 3.26
CA ILE A 132 -15.95 -8.55 3.84
C ILE A 132 -16.58 -7.49 2.93
N MET A 133 -16.41 -7.60 1.61
CA MET A 133 -17.01 -6.67 0.66
C MET A 133 -18.54 -6.79 0.63
N LYS A 134 -19.11 -8.00 0.66
CA LYS A 134 -20.56 -8.22 0.76
C LYS A 134 -21.14 -7.62 2.06
N LEU A 135 -20.50 -7.87 3.20
CA LEU A 135 -20.90 -7.30 4.50
C LEU A 135 -20.80 -5.77 4.50
N ARG A 136 -19.85 -5.20 3.75
CA ARG A 136 -19.69 -3.75 3.62
C ARG A 136 -20.72 -3.12 2.69
N SER A 137 -21.08 -3.77 1.58
CA SER A 137 -22.08 -3.25 0.65
C SER A 137 -23.49 -3.33 1.22
N GLY A 138 -23.70 -4.16 2.25
CA GLY A 138 -25.04 -4.45 2.77
C GLY A 138 -25.88 -5.27 1.80
N GLU A 139 -25.29 -5.74 0.70
CA GLU A 139 -25.94 -6.61 -0.27
C GLU A 139 -25.93 -8.04 0.28
N SER A 140 -27.00 -8.40 0.99
CA SER A 140 -27.29 -9.81 1.22
C SER A 140 -27.66 -10.41 -0.14
N GLY A 141 -26.75 -11.17 -0.76
CA GLY A 141 -26.98 -11.88 -2.03
C GLY A 141 -28.12 -12.93 -2.00
N LEU A 142 -28.95 -12.93 -0.95
CA LEU A 142 -30.09 -13.81 -0.79
C LEU A 142 -31.23 -13.35 -1.70
N GLN A 143 -31.45 -14.08 -2.79
CA GLN A 143 -32.70 -14.03 -3.52
C GLN A 143 -33.81 -14.54 -2.59
N GLN A 144 -34.73 -13.64 -2.22
CA GLN A 144 -35.84 -13.84 -1.28
C GLN A 144 -36.70 -15.07 -1.65
N GLN A 145 -36.53 -16.20 -0.93
CA GLN A 145 -37.39 -17.38 -1.05
C GLN A 145 -37.60 -18.09 0.30
N GLY A 146 -38.08 -17.39 1.34
CA GLY A 146 -38.64 -18.05 2.52
C GLY A 146 -38.61 -17.24 3.83
N GLN A 147 -39.37 -17.70 4.84
CA GLN A 147 -39.37 -17.13 6.20
C GLN A 147 -38.05 -17.31 6.96
N ASP A 148 -37.22 -18.29 6.58
CA ASP A 148 -35.87 -18.46 7.14
C ASP A 148 -34.91 -17.38 6.61
N ASP A 149 -35.24 -16.71 5.50
CA ASP A 149 -34.42 -15.66 4.92
C ASP A 149 -34.50 -14.38 5.75
N ASP A 150 -35.65 -14.05 6.35
CA ASP A 150 -35.81 -12.88 7.23
C ASP A 150 -34.84 -12.92 8.43
N LYS A 151 -34.63 -14.13 9.00
CA LYS A 151 -33.71 -14.31 10.12
C LYS A 151 -32.26 -14.18 9.67
N LYS A 152 -31.89 -14.77 8.52
CA LYS A 152 -30.54 -14.66 7.95
C LYS A 152 -30.21 -13.23 7.55
N GLU A 153 -31.16 -12.54 6.93
CA GLU A 153 -31.04 -11.14 6.55
C GLU A 153 -30.83 -10.26 7.78
N LYS A 154 -31.59 -10.49 8.86
CA LYS A 154 -31.38 -9.77 10.12
C LYS A 154 -29.99 -10.03 10.71
N GLN A 155 -29.54 -11.29 10.77
CA GLN A 155 -28.19 -11.63 11.26
C GLN A 155 -27.10 -10.95 10.43
N PHE A 156 -27.28 -10.92 9.10
CA PHE A 156 -26.37 -10.26 8.18
C PHE A 156 -26.35 -8.74 8.39
N GLN A 157 -27.53 -8.11 8.51
CA GLN A 157 -27.65 -6.68 8.78
C GLN A 157 -27.04 -6.30 10.12
N ASP A 158 -27.24 -7.08 11.19
CA ASP A 158 -26.68 -6.81 12.51
C ASP A 158 -25.14 -6.85 12.49
N ILE A 159 -24.54 -7.84 11.80
CA ILE A 159 -23.08 -7.91 11.62
C ILE A 159 -22.58 -6.76 10.74
N SER A 160 -23.28 -6.44 9.65
CA SER A 160 -22.90 -5.37 8.72
C SER A 160 -22.93 -4.00 9.39
N GLN A 161 -23.97 -3.69 10.16
CA GLN A 161 -24.08 -2.46 10.95
C GLN A 161 -22.99 -2.37 12.03
N SER A 162 -22.68 -3.48 12.69
CA SER A 162 -21.58 -3.55 13.67
C SER A 162 -20.23 -3.26 13.01
N LEU A 163 -19.98 -3.85 11.85
CA LEU A 163 -18.77 -3.63 11.05
C LEU A 163 -18.65 -2.17 10.60
N GLU A 164 -19.73 -1.59 10.06
CA GLU A 164 -19.77 -0.18 9.64
C GLU A 164 -19.51 0.76 10.82
N LYS A 165 -20.15 0.52 11.97
CA LYS A 165 -19.93 1.31 13.20
C LYS A 165 -18.48 1.24 13.67
N MET A 166 -17.86 0.06 13.63
CA MET A 166 -16.45 -0.11 13.97
C MET A 166 -15.54 0.64 12.99
N LEU A 167 -15.80 0.57 11.68
CA LEU A 167 -15.02 1.31 10.67
C LEU A 167 -15.14 2.82 10.86
N ASN A 168 -16.34 3.33 11.13
CA ASN A 168 -16.58 4.74 11.42
C ASN A 168 -15.84 5.19 12.69
N GLN A 169 -15.85 4.38 13.75
CA GLN A 169 -15.09 4.66 14.98
C GLN A 169 -13.57 4.70 14.73
N LYS A 170 -13.05 3.80 13.88
CA LYS A 170 -11.63 3.81 13.49
C LYS A 170 -11.27 5.07 12.70
N LEU A 171 -12.14 5.51 11.78
CA LEU A 171 -11.97 6.77 11.05
C LEU A 171 -12.04 8.00 11.97
N GLU A 172 -12.91 8.00 12.97
CA GLU A 172 -12.98 9.08 13.96
C GLU A 172 -11.71 9.14 14.81
N THR A 173 -11.28 7.99 15.36
CA THR A 173 -10.03 7.87 16.12
C THR A 173 -8.83 8.33 15.28
N ALA A 174 -8.79 7.96 14.00
CA ALA A 174 -7.77 8.39 13.05
C ALA A 174 -7.73 9.92 12.87
N ARG A 175 -8.90 10.58 12.79
CA ARG A 175 -9.00 12.05 12.71
C ARG A 175 -8.52 12.72 13.98
N ASP A 176 -8.86 12.17 15.15
CA ASP A 176 -8.41 12.69 16.44
C ASP A 176 -6.90 12.61 16.57
N ILE A 177 -6.30 11.48 16.21
CA ILE A 177 -4.84 11.30 16.21
C ILE A 177 -4.18 12.28 15.25
N LEU A 178 -4.70 12.42 14.02
CA LEU A 178 -4.13 13.36 13.06
C LEU A 178 -4.22 14.79 13.60
N THR A 179 -5.32 15.15 14.25
CA THR A 179 -5.51 16.46 14.88
C THR A 179 -4.50 16.68 16.02
N GLU A 180 -4.28 15.68 16.87
CA GLU A 180 -3.27 15.73 17.93
C GLU A 180 -1.85 15.94 17.34
N LEU A 181 -1.54 15.23 16.26
CA LEU A 181 -0.27 15.35 15.55
C LEU A 181 -0.09 16.76 14.94
N MET A 182 -1.10 17.26 14.23
CA MET A 182 -1.05 18.60 13.63
C MET A 182 -0.90 19.71 14.69
N ASN A 183 -1.49 19.52 15.87
CA ASN A 183 -1.42 20.48 16.98
C ASN A 183 -0.17 20.34 17.86
N ALA A 184 0.75 19.42 17.54
CA ALA A 184 1.95 19.20 18.33
C ALA A 184 2.89 20.42 18.36
N GLY A 185 2.88 21.25 17.30
CA GLY A 185 3.63 22.51 17.17
C GLY A 185 5.14 22.38 17.02
N GLU A 186 5.75 21.31 17.56
CA GLU A 186 7.19 21.04 17.49
C GLU A 186 7.47 19.66 16.87
N ILE A 187 8.44 19.60 15.96
CA ILE A 187 8.82 18.36 15.25
C ILE A 187 9.24 17.25 16.21
N LYS A 188 9.98 17.57 17.29
CA LYS A 188 10.42 16.56 18.27
C LYS A 188 9.24 15.95 19.04
N LYS A 189 8.25 16.78 19.40
CA LYS A 189 7.04 16.32 20.08
C LYS A 189 6.18 15.49 19.12
N LEU A 190 6.07 15.93 17.87
CA LEU A 190 5.41 15.20 16.80
C LEU A 190 6.00 13.79 16.63
N ASP A 191 7.31 13.67 16.46
CA ASP A 191 7.96 12.36 16.30
C ASP A 191 7.75 11.44 17.52
N ALA A 192 7.74 12.01 18.73
CA ALA A 192 7.44 11.25 19.95
C ALA A 192 5.99 10.74 19.99
N LEU A 193 5.03 11.56 19.55
CA LEU A 193 3.62 11.19 19.44
C LEU A 193 3.41 10.12 18.36
N ILE A 194 4.05 10.24 17.20
CA ILE A 194 4.03 9.22 16.15
C ILE A 194 4.55 7.89 16.70
N GLY A 195 5.70 7.90 17.39
CA GLY A 195 6.24 6.69 18.02
C GLY A 195 5.31 6.09 19.09
N LYS A 196 4.57 6.94 19.83
CA LYS A 196 3.56 6.48 20.81
C LYS A 196 2.37 5.83 20.11
N ALA A 197 1.80 6.47 19.09
CA ALA A 197 0.68 5.95 18.30
C ALA A 197 1.05 4.65 17.58
N ALA A 198 2.28 4.55 17.05
CA ALA A 198 2.81 3.33 16.43
C ALA A 198 2.86 2.17 17.43
N ARG A 199 3.41 2.39 18.62
CA ARG A 199 3.45 1.37 19.69
C ARG A 199 2.06 0.97 20.17
N ALA A 200 1.13 1.92 20.20
CA ALA A 200 -0.28 1.68 20.52
C ALA A 200 -1.08 1.03 19.39
N ARG A 201 -0.46 0.76 18.22
CA ARG A 201 -1.11 0.21 17.01
C ARG A 201 -2.27 1.05 16.48
N GLN A 202 -2.20 2.36 16.69
CA GLN A 202 -3.21 3.29 16.23
C GLN A 202 -2.90 3.85 14.83
N LEU A 203 -1.70 3.58 14.29
CA LEU A 203 -1.31 3.90 12.92
C LEU A 203 -1.80 2.79 11.97
N ASP A 204 -3.12 2.66 11.86
CA ASP A 204 -3.77 1.66 11.03
C ASP A 204 -4.14 2.21 9.64
N VAL A 205 -4.85 1.39 8.87
CA VAL A 205 -5.32 1.72 7.51
C VAL A 205 -6.19 2.96 7.50
N ALA A 206 -7.10 3.08 8.48
CA ALA A 206 -8.01 4.21 8.58
C ALA A 206 -7.23 5.50 8.81
N PHE A 207 -6.19 5.46 9.65
CA PHE A 207 -5.29 6.60 9.84
C PHE A 207 -4.60 7.02 8.55
N PHE A 208 -3.99 6.09 7.80
CA PHE A 208 -3.33 6.44 6.55
C PHE A 208 -4.29 6.95 5.48
N GLN A 209 -5.52 6.44 5.42
CA GLN A 209 -6.55 6.94 4.52
C GLN A 209 -6.92 8.41 4.84
N VAL A 210 -7.18 8.72 6.12
CA VAL A 210 -7.49 10.08 6.56
C VAL A 210 -6.32 11.02 6.29
N LEU A 211 -5.09 10.58 6.58
CA LEU A 211 -3.88 11.36 6.32
C LEU A 211 -3.70 11.65 4.83
N GLN A 212 -3.89 10.67 3.95
CA GLN A 212 -3.77 10.85 2.51
C GLN A 212 -4.81 11.81 1.94
N MET A 213 -6.07 11.69 2.39
CA MET A 213 -7.13 12.62 2.01
C MET A 213 -6.75 14.07 2.38
N ASN A 214 -6.22 14.27 3.60
CA ASN A 214 -5.75 15.59 4.04
C ASN A 214 -4.55 16.12 3.25
N ILE A 215 -3.62 15.24 2.83
CA ILE A 215 -2.49 15.62 1.97
C ILE A 215 -3.00 16.06 0.60
N HIS A 216 -3.96 15.32 0.03
CA HIS A 216 -4.57 15.64 -1.25
C HIS A 216 -5.30 16.98 -1.18
N ASP A 217 -6.15 17.18 -0.15
CA ASP A 217 -6.87 18.42 0.07
C ASP A 217 -5.92 19.61 0.21
N ALA A 218 -4.87 19.48 1.02
CA ALA A 218 -3.85 20.53 1.18
C ALA A 218 -3.06 20.80 -0.11
N ALA A 219 -2.81 19.78 -0.93
CA ALA A 219 -2.15 19.94 -2.23
C ALA A 219 -3.05 20.65 -3.25
N MET A 220 -4.34 20.31 -3.27
CA MET A 220 -5.35 20.95 -4.12
C MET A 220 -5.59 22.41 -3.73
N GLU A 221 -5.73 22.70 -2.43
CA GLU A 221 -5.82 24.06 -1.89
C GLU A 221 -4.63 24.92 -2.33
N LEU A 222 -3.40 24.37 -2.22
CA LEU A 222 -2.18 25.08 -2.62
C LEU A 222 -2.15 25.36 -4.13
N GLN A 223 -2.60 24.41 -4.97
CA GLN A 223 -2.69 24.62 -6.43
C GLN A 223 -3.72 25.68 -6.81
N GLN A 224 -4.89 25.67 -6.16
CA GLN A 224 -5.94 26.67 -6.39
C GLN A 224 -5.46 28.07 -5.98
N GLN A 225 -4.82 28.20 -4.82
CA GLN A 225 -4.26 29.48 -4.36
C GLN A 225 -3.18 30.02 -5.32
N GLN A 226 -2.32 29.15 -5.87
CA GLN A 226 -1.31 29.57 -6.86
C GLN A 226 -1.91 30.07 -8.18
N GLN A 227 -3.06 29.54 -8.61
CA GLN A 227 -3.74 29.99 -9.84
C GLN A 227 -4.46 31.33 -9.66
N VAL A 228 -4.93 31.66 -8.45
CA VAL A 228 -5.65 32.92 -8.17
C VAL A 228 -4.69 34.10 -8.03
N VAL A 229 -3.48 33.88 -7.48
CA VAL A 229 -2.47 34.94 -7.24
C VAL A 229 -1.88 35.52 -8.54
N GLU A 230 -1.97 34.83 -9.68
CA GLU A 230 -1.58 35.41 -10.99
C GLU A 230 -2.56 36.51 -11.47
N GLY A 231 -3.74 36.68 -10.83
CA GLY A 231 -4.79 37.60 -11.26
C GLY A 231 -5.09 38.80 -10.35
N GLN A 232 -4.76 38.80 -9.06
CA GLN A 232 -5.13 39.86 -8.12
C GLN A 232 -4.02 40.25 -7.12
N LYS A 233 -4.05 41.52 -6.69
CA LYS A 233 -2.96 42.28 -6.05
C LYS A 233 -2.41 41.64 -4.77
N GLN A 234 -1.08 41.55 -4.74
CA GLN A 234 -0.20 41.28 -3.61
C GLN A 234 -0.59 42.08 -2.35
N GLY A 235 -0.91 41.40 -1.25
CA GLY A 235 -1.01 42.06 0.05
C GLY A 235 -1.59 41.20 1.18
N GLU A 236 -2.69 40.48 0.93
CA GLU A 236 -3.43 39.75 1.98
C GLU A 236 -3.31 38.21 1.86
N ASP A 237 -3.08 37.67 0.66
CA ASP A 237 -3.08 36.21 0.40
C ASP A 237 -1.74 35.50 0.66
N GLU A 238 -0.64 36.23 0.92
CA GLU A 238 0.68 35.62 1.17
C GLU A 238 0.69 34.83 2.49
N ASP A 239 -0.02 35.30 3.52
CA ASP A 239 -0.05 34.66 4.84
C ASP A 239 -0.92 33.39 4.85
N GLU A 240 -1.98 33.32 4.05
CA GLU A 240 -2.76 32.08 3.87
C GLU A 240 -2.02 31.05 3.04
N THR A 241 -1.39 31.47 1.93
CA THR A 241 -0.60 30.56 1.08
C THR A 241 0.57 29.94 1.86
N ALA A 242 1.21 30.73 2.72
CA ALA A 242 2.28 30.25 3.61
C ALA A 242 1.76 29.22 4.63
N LYS A 243 0.56 29.40 5.19
CA LYS A 243 -0.08 28.45 6.11
C LYS A 243 -0.44 27.13 5.42
N THR A 244 -1.00 27.17 4.22
CA THR A 244 -1.34 25.96 3.43
C THR A 244 -0.07 25.20 3.02
N ALA A 245 0.97 25.91 2.59
CA ALA A 245 2.27 25.30 2.28
C ALA A 245 2.91 24.65 3.51
N ASN A 246 2.81 25.29 4.68
CA ASN A 246 3.29 24.73 5.95
C ASN A 246 2.48 23.49 6.36
N ARG A 247 1.14 23.53 6.24
CA ARG A 247 0.26 22.38 6.49
C ARG A 247 0.64 21.19 5.62
N LEU A 248 0.84 21.39 4.32
CA LEU A 248 1.23 20.31 3.40
C LEU A 248 2.60 19.71 3.78
N GLN A 249 3.57 20.54 4.16
CA GLN A 249 4.89 20.07 4.60
C GLN A 249 4.80 19.25 5.89
N ILE A 250 4.01 19.70 6.88
CA ILE A 250 3.79 18.96 8.13
C ILE A 250 3.13 17.61 7.84
N LEU A 251 2.06 17.58 7.03
CA LEU A 251 1.36 16.35 6.68
C LEU A 251 2.27 15.37 5.93
N GLN A 252 3.11 15.86 5.01
CA GLN A 252 4.12 15.05 4.33
C GLN A 252 5.15 14.46 5.30
N HIS A 253 5.64 15.27 6.25
CA HIS A 253 6.55 14.79 7.29
C HIS A 253 5.87 13.72 8.15
N ILE A 254 4.65 13.95 8.63
CA ILE A 254 3.85 12.95 9.38
C ILE A 254 3.75 11.65 8.58
N HIS A 255 3.37 11.72 7.30
CA HIS A 255 3.24 10.56 6.45
C HIS A 255 4.53 9.75 6.37
N THR A 256 5.67 10.42 6.08
CA THR A 256 6.96 9.73 5.99
C THR A 256 7.40 9.13 7.32
N ARG A 257 7.20 9.82 8.45
CA ARG A 257 7.62 9.34 9.78
C ARG A 257 6.75 8.20 10.28
N CYS A 258 5.42 8.29 10.11
CA CYS A 258 4.50 7.20 10.43
C CYS A 258 4.85 5.94 9.63
N GLN A 259 5.16 6.10 8.35
CA GLN A 259 5.57 4.99 7.50
C GLN A 259 6.87 4.33 7.99
N GLU A 260 7.89 5.11 8.33
CA GLU A 260 9.13 4.58 8.91
C GLU A 260 8.90 3.81 10.22
N GLU A 261 8.03 4.31 11.11
CA GLU A 261 7.70 3.62 12.35
C GLU A 261 6.93 2.32 12.12
N VAL A 262 6.04 2.27 11.13
CA VAL A 262 5.35 1.04 10.74
C VAL A 262 6.33 0.03 10.13
N GLU A 263 7.24 0.48 9.27
CA GLU A 263 8.25 -0.36 8.61
C GLU A 263 9.19 -1.06 9.60
N LYS A 264 9.44 -0.48 10.77
CA LYS A 264 10.25 -1.10 11.84
C LYS A 264 9.63 -2.35 12.44
N ASN A 265 8.31 -2.50 12.34
CA ASN A 265 7.55 -3.54 13.02
C ASN A 265 7.12 -4.69 12.09
N ILE A 266 7.40 -4.58 10.78
CA ILE A 266 7.04 -5.59 9.78
C ILE A 266 8.28 -6.40 9.35
N ASN A 267 8.05 -7.52 8.64
CA ASN A 267 9.15 -8.31 8.10
C ASN A 267 10.01 -7.43 7.17
N PRO A 268 11.35 -7.49 7.27
CA PRO A 268 12.26 -6.63 6.53
C PRO A 268 12.14 -6.79 5.01
N GLY A 269 11.80 -7.97 4.50
CA GLY A 269 11.50 -8.21 3.09
C GLY A 269 10.26 -7.47 2.61
N ILE A 270 9.20 -7.45 3.43
CA ILE A 270 7.96 -6.70 3.14
C ILE A 270 8.22 -5.19 3.18
N ALA A 271 8.96 -4.71 4.19
CA ALA A 271 9.36 -3.31 4.29
C ALA A 271 10.18 -2.87 3.06
N LEU A 272 11.15 -3.69 2.65
CA LEU A 272 11.97 -3.43 1.47
C LEU A 272 11.10 -3.37 0.21
N LEU A 273 10.25 -4.36 -0.02
CA LEU A 273 9.37 -4.37 -1.20
C LEU A 273 8.47 -3.13 -1.24
N SER A 274 7.86 -2.80 -0.10
CA SER A 274 7.01 -1.61 0.03
C SER A 274 7.77 -0.32 -0.32
N LYS A 275 9.02 -0.20 0.15
CA LYS A 275 9.91 0.94 -0.15
C LYS A 275 10.28 1.01 -1.64
N LEU A 276 10.58 -0.12 -2.25
CA LEU A 276 10.96 -0.20 -3.66
C LEU A 276 9.79 0.15 -4.59
N LEU A 277 8.58 -0.32 -4.28
CA LEU A 277 7.37 -0.04 -5.06
C LEU A 277 6.96 1.44 -5.04
N ARG A 278 7.38 2.21 -4.03
CA ARG A 278 7.17 3.66 -3.96
C ARG A 278 8.34 4.48 -4.52
N THR A 279 9.44 3.83 -4.86
CA THR A 279 10.64 4.51 -5.37
C THR A 279 10.61 4.46 -6.88
N ASP A 280 10.10 5.52 -7.51
CA ASP A 280 9.97 5.58 -8.98
C ASP A 280 11.31 5.77 -9.70
N VAL A 281 12.33 6.30 -9.00
CA VAL A 281 13.64 6.58 -9.59
C VAL A 281 14.52 5.34 -9.56
N ASP A 282 14.77 4.76 -10.73
CA ASP A 282 15.54 3.52 -10.91
C ASP A 282 16.90 3.53 -10.23
N SER A 283 17.64 4.65 -10.29
CA SER A 283 18.96 4.76 -9.67
C SER A 283 18.89 4.70 -8.14
N ILE A 284 17.85 5.29 -7.55
CA ILE A 284 17.62 5.24 -6.10
C ILE A 284 17.18 3.83 -5.71
N ARG A 285 16.28 3.22 -6.49
CA ARG A 285 15.78 1.85 -6.27
C ARG A 285 16.91 0.83 -6.33
N ARG A 286 17.81 0.95 -7.30
CA ARG A 286 19.03 0.13 -7.41
C ARG A 286 19.94 0.29 -6.20
N ASN A 287 20.19 1.52 -5.74
CA ASN A 287 21.00 1.76 -4.54
C ASN A 287 20.36 1.16 -3.28
N GLN A 288 19.03 1.22 -3.16
CA GLN A 288 18.31 0.57 -2.06
C GLN A 288 18.47 -0.96 -2.14
N LEU A 289 18.24 -1.57 -3.31
CA LEU A 289 18.44 -3.01 -3.51
C LEU A 289 19.85 -3.45 -3.12
N GLU A 290 20.85 -2.70 -3.54
CA GLU A 290 22.25 -2.98 -3.20
C GLU A 290 22.51 -2.86 -1.69
N HIS A 291 21.98 -1.81 -1.06
CA HIS A 291 22.13 -1.62 0.37
C HIS A 291 21.45 -2.73 1.20
N TYR A 292 20.29 -3.22 0.77
CA TYR A 292 19.52 -4.17 1.57
C TYR A 292 19.83 -5.64 1.25
N LEU A 293 20.07 -5.98 -0.02
CA LEU A 293 20.21 -7.37 -0.47
C LEU A 293 21.67 -7.82 -0.61
N CYS A 294 22.64 -6.90 -0.53
CA CYS A 294 24.04 -7.23 -0.71
C CYS A 294 24.87 -6.98 0.55
N PRO A 295 26.01 -7.68 0.71
CA PRO A 295 26.95 -7.43 1.79
C PRO A 295 27.45 -5.98 1.72
N GLN A 296 27.56 -5.33 2.88
CA GLN A 296 28.05 -3.96 2.98
C GLN A 296 29.58 -3.92 2.84
N PRO A 297 30.14 -2.88 2.23
CA PRO A 297 31.58 -2.73 2.12
C PRO A 297 32.22 -2.70 3.52
N THR A 298 33.18 -3.59 3.74
CA THR A 298 33.93 -3.74 5.00
C THR A 298 35.14 -2.82 5.09
N SER A 299 35.41 -2.00 4.07
CA SER A 299 36.48 -1.01 4.10
C SER A 299 36.02 0.34 3.56
N ILE A 300 36.44 1.41 4.24
CA ILE A 300 36.29 2.78 3.75
C ILE A 300 37.69 3.32 3.46
N THR A 301 37.92 3.80 2.24
CA THR A 301 39.16 4.52 1.90
C THR A 301 39.01 5.97 2.34
N ALA A 302 39.80 6.38 3.34
CA ALA A 302 39.89 7.77 3.75
C ALA A 302 40.43 8.64 2.59
N PRO A 303 40.16 9.96 2.59
CA PRO A 303 40.75 10.88 1.60
C PRO A 303 42.29 10.93 1.64
N ASP A 304 42.91 10.40 2.71
CA ASP A 304 44.35 10.17 2.86
C ASP A 304 44.83 8.85 2.20
N GLY A 305 43.97 8.14 1.46
CA GLY A 305 44.28 6.86 0.81
C GLY A 305 44.39 5.66 1.76
N LYS A 306 44.31 5.88 3.08
CA LYS A 306 44.31 4.81 4.08
C LYS A 306 42.96 4.08 4.09
N GLN A 307 43.00 2.75 3.94
CA GLN A 307 41.82 1.91 4.13
C GLN A 307 41.57 1.69 5.62
N ILE A 308 40.37 2.05 6.07
CA ILE A 308 39.89 1.76 7.41
C ILE A 308 39.00 0.52 7.30
N GLU A 309 39.46 -0.61 7.84
CA GLU A 309 38.65 -1.82 7.95
C GLU A 309 37.55 -1.61 8.99
N LEU A 310 36.30 -1.61 8.53
CA LEU A 310 35.12 -1.73 9.38
C LEU A 310 34.95 -3.21 9.70
N LYS A 311 35.65 -3.69 10.74
CA LYS A 311 35.45 -5.03 11.30
C LYS A 311 34.11 -5.11 12.02
N ASN A 312 33.02 -5.04 11.27
CA ASN A 312 31.70 -5.39 11.75
C ASN A 312 31.29 -6.72 11.10
N PRO A 313 31.19 -7.83 11.85
CA PRO A 313 30.76 -9.12 11.31
C PRO A 313 29.34 -9.09 10.73
N GLN A 314 28.55 -8.05 11.00
CA GLN A 314 27.25 -7.83 10.37
C GLN A 314 27.35 -7.32 8.92
N ASN A 315 28.48 -6.73 8.51
CA ASN A 315 28.63 -6.19 7.15
C ASN A 315 28.77 -7.29 6.09
N GLU A 316 29.14 -8.51 6.48
CA GLU A 316 29.23 -9.65 5.56
C GLU A 316 27.87 -10.23 5.20
N LYS A 317 26.82 -9.90 5.97
CA LYS A 317 25.45 -10.38 5.75
C LYS A 317 24.62 -9.28 5.10
N SER A 318 23.70 -9.68 4.23
CA SER A 318 22.67 -8.76 3.73
C SER A 318 21.77 -8.32 4.88
N LEU A 319 21.28 -7.08 4.81
CA LEU A 319 20.33 -6.56 5.81
C LEU A 319 18.98 -7.26 5.73
N VAL A 320 18.63 -7.75 4.54
CA VAL A 320 17.43 -8.50 4.25
C VAL A 320 17.83 -9.83 3.63
N ASP A 321 17.27 -10.92 4.15
CA ASP A 321 17.48 -12.25 3.56
C ASP A 321 16.78 -12.33 2.20
N HIS A 322 17.42 -13.00 1.23
CA HIS A 322 16.86 -13.14 -0.11
C HIS A 322 15.52 -13.89 -0.09
N GLN A 323 15.37 -14.89 0.77
CA GLN A 323 14.13 -15.66 0.90
C GLN A 323 13.00 -14.83 1.53
N ASP A 324 13.30 -13.97 2.51
CA ASP A 324 12.33 -13.03 3.07
C ASP A 324 11.80 -12.08 2.00
N PHE A 325 12.68 -11.61 1.11
CA PHE A 325 12.28 -10.72 0.02
C PHE A 325 11.47 -11.45 -1.06
N VAL A 326 11.82 -12.69 -1.42
CA VAL A 326 11.02 -13.53 -2.32
C VAL A 326 9.63 -13.80 -1.72
N TYR A 327 9.58 -14.14 -0.44
CA TYR A 327 8.33 -14.36 0.28
C TYR A 327 7.45 -13.10 0.26
N ALA A 328 8.04 -11.91 0.44
CA ALA A 328 7.33 -10.65 0.35
C ALA A 328 6.72 -10.43 -1.05
N ILE A 329 7.47 -10.70 -2.12
CA ILE A 329 6.98 -10.60 -3.51
C ILE A 329 5.86 -11.61 -3.76
N ALA A 330 6.07 -12.87 -3.37
CA ALA A 330 5.08 -13.94 -3.53
C ALA A 330 3.77 -13.60 -2.84
N ASN A 331 3.83 -13.12 -1.60
CA ASN A 331 2.67 -12.68 -0.85
C ASN A 331 1.98 -11.49 -1.49
N ALA A 332 2.73 -10.47 -1.93
CA ALA A 332 2.14 -9.31 -2.60
C ALA A 332 1.35 -9.75 -3.85
N VAL A 333 1.91 -10.63 -4.68
CA VAL A 333 1.25 -11.15 -5.89
C VAL A 333 -0.02 -11.93 -5.53
N LYS A 334 0.03 -12.82 -4.53
CA LYS A 334 -1.16 -13.55 -4.05
C LYS A 334 -2.26 -12.59 -3.59
N GLN A 335 -1.91 -11.60 -2.78
CA GLN A 335 -2.85 -10.61 -2.24
C GLN A 335 -3.51 -9.80 -3.35
N ILE A 336 -2.73 -9.35 -4.35
CA ILE A 336 -3.26 -8.65 -5.53
C ILE A 336 -4.30 -9.52 -6.25
N ARG A 337 -4.01 -10.80 -6.49
CA ARG A 337 -4.94 -11.73 -7.16
C ARG A 337 -6.18 -12.03 -6.33
N THR A 338 -6.03 -12.21 -5.02
CA THR A 338 -7.17 -12.41 -4.12
C THR A 338 -8.14 -11.23 -4.18
N VAL A 339 -7.64 -9.99 -4.20
CA VAL A 339 -8.53 -8.82 -4.25
C VAL A 339 -9.14 -8.61 -5.63
N GLU A 340 -8.41 -8.91 -6.71
CA GLU A 340 -8.97 -8.94 -8.08
C GLU A 340 -10.16 -9.89 -8.17
N GLN A 341 -10.03 -11.11 -7.66
CA GLN A 341 -11.11 -12.09 -7.68
C GLN A 341 -12.29 -11.74 -6.78
N ALA A 342 -12.02 -11.10 -5.65
CA ALA A 342 -13.07 -10.59 -4.77
C ALA A 342 -13.80 -9.36 -5.36
N GLY A 343 -13.46 -8.92 -6.58
CA GLY A 343 -14.05 -7.76 -7.24
C GLY A 343 -13.61 -6.42 -6.66
N GLY A 344 -12.54 -6.40 -5.84
CA GLY A 344 -12.04 -5.17 -5.22
C GLY A 344 -11.19 -4.31 -6.14
N THR A 345 -10.76 -4.82 -7.29
CA THR A 345 -9.98 -4.07 -8.29
C THR A 345 -10.16 -4.66 -9.68
N ASP A 346 -10.00 -3.82 -10.71
CA ASP A 346 -10.05 -4.26 -12.09
C ASP A 346 -8.85 -5.13 -12.47
N ARG A 347 -9.08 -6.09 -13.36
CA ARG A 347 -8.04 -6.98 -13.89
C ARG A 347 -6.85 -6.26 -14.48
N GLU A 348 -7.06 -5.11 -15.12
CA GLU A 348 -6.00 -4.29 -15.70
C GLU A 348 -5.10 -3.67 -14.62
N VAL A 349 -5.70 -3.15 -13.55
CA VAL A 349 -5.00 -2.57 -12.41
C VAL A 349 -4.23 -3.66 -11.67
N ALA A 350 -4.87 -4.81 -11.41
CA ALA A 350 -4.22 -5.98 -10.82
C ALA A 350 -3.01 -6.45 -11.63
N ALA A 351 -3.15 -6.55 -12.96
CA ALA A 351 -2.05 -6.90 -13.84
C ALA A 351 -0.89 -5.90 -13.78
N SER A 352 -1.21 -4.59 -13.75
CA SER A 352 -0.21 -3.53 -13.58
C SER A 352 0.56 -3.65 -12.26
N MET A 353 -0.14 -3.91 -11.15
CA MET A 353 0.48 -4.10 -9.84
C MET A 353 1.42 -5.32 -9.81
N VAL A 354 0.99 -6.44 -10.40
CA VAL A 354 1.84 -7.65 -10.52
C VAL A 354 3.07 -7.36 -11.39
N GLU A 355 2.93 -6.56 -12.45
CA GLU A 355 4.07 -6.16 -13.28
C GLU A 355 5.05 -5.28 -12.49
N SER A 356 4.58 -4.37 -11.64
CA SER A 356 5.46 -3.58 -10.76
C SER A 356 6.28 -4.49 -9.84
N CYS A 357 5.66 -5.50 -9.21
CA CYS A 357 6.39 -6.51 -8.43
C CYS A 357 7.41 -7.27 -9.29
N ARG A 358 7.05 -7.61 -10.54
CA ARG A 358 7.94 -8.29 -11.48
C ARG A 358 9.14 -7.45 -11.87
N GLN A 359 8.97 -6.15 -12.08
CA GLN A 359 10.07 -5.24 -12.41
C GLN A 359 11.05 -5.10 -11.24
N VAL A 360 10.54 -4.93 -10.02
CA VAL A 360 11.37 -4.93 -8.80
C VAL A 360 12.16 -6.25 -8.67
N ALA A 361 11.52 -7.39 -8.94
CA ALA A 361 12.18 -8.69 -8.90
C ALA A 361 13.31 -8.83 -9.95
N LYS A 362 13.10 -8.31 -11.17
CA LYS A 362 14.13 -8.28 -12.23
C LYS A 362 15.34 -7.43 -11.82
N GLU A 363 15.10 -6.27 -11.23
CA GLU A 363 16.18 -5.40 -10.77
C GLU A 363 16.94 -6.01 -9.60
N ALA A 364 16.24 -6.62 -8.65
CA ALA A 364 16.86 -7.34 -7.55
C ALA A 364 17.76 -8.48 -8.06
N ARG A 365 17.28 -9.25 -9.04
CA ARG A 365 18.07 -10.29 -9.72
C ARG A 365 19.35 -9.74 -10.34
N ILE A 366 19.28 -8.59 -11.02
CA ILE A 366 20.45 -7.94 -11.62
C ILE A 366 21.45 -7.55 -10.53
N VAL A 367 20.99 -6.89 -9.47
CA VAL A 367 21.84 -6.43 -8.35
C VAL A 367 22.50 -7.61 -7.63
N ILE A 368 21.75 -8.67 -7.33
CA ILE A 368 22.28 -9.89 -6.71
C ILE A 368 23.32 -10.54 -7.64
N GLY A 369 23.01 -10.68 -8.92
CA GLY A 369 23.92 -11.31 -9.89
C GLY A 369 25.21 -10.51 -10.14
N GLU A 370 25.16 -9.18 -10.06
CA GLU A 370 26.35 -8.32 -10.13
C GLU A 370 27.23 -8.43 -8.89
N ARG A 371 26.64 -8.62 -7.70
CA ARG A 371 27.36 -8.61 -6.42
C ARG A 371 27.85 -9.99 -5.98
N PHE A 372 27.04 -11.03 -6.14
CA PHE A 372 27.40 -12.41 -5.78
C PHE A 372 27.96 -13.21 -6.97
N GLY A 373 27.69 -12.77 -8.20
CA GLY A 373 28.08 -13.45 -9.43
C GLY A 373 26.93 -14.19 -10.11
N LYS A 374 27.02 -14.36 -11.43
CA LYS A 374 25.98 -14.98 -12.27
C LYS A 374 25.74 -16.47 -12.01
N GLU A 375 26.73 -17.15 -11.45
CA GLU A 375 26.69 -18.59 -11.14
C GLU A 375 26.57 -18.84 -9.63
N SER A 376 26.25 -17.81 -8.85
CA SER A 376 26.14 -17.93 -7.40
C SER A 376 24.91 -18.74 -6.99
N GLU A 377 25.05 -19.55 -5.94
CA GLU A 377 23.95 -20.31 -5.34
C GLU A 377 22.83 -19.37 -4.86
N GLN A 378 23.19 -18.18 -4.38
CA GLN A 378 22.24 -17.15 -3.93
C GLN A 378 21.34 -16.67 -5.07
N LEU A 379 21.92 -16.39 -6.25
CA LEU A 379 21.16 -15.97 -7.42
C LEU A 379 20.26 -17.12 -7.92
N GLN A 380 20.79 -18.34 -7.99
CA GLN A 380 20.01 -19.51 -8.42
C GLN A 380 18.83 -19.77 -7.49
N ALA A 381 19.06 -19.80 -6.17
CA ALA A 381 18.00 -19.98 -5.19
C ALA A 381 16.95 -18.86 -5.25
N PHE A 382 17.36 -17.62 -5.51
CA PHE A 382 16.46 -16.48 -5.70
C PHE A 382 15.60 -16.64 -6.97
N GLU A 383 16.20 -17.06 -8.09
CA GLU A 383 15.51 -17.30 -9.35
C GLU A 383 14.53 -18.48 -9.27
N ASP A 384 14.97 -19.60 -8.68
CA ASP A 384 14.16 -20.81 -8.51
C ASP A 384 12.92 -20.54 -7.65
N ALA A 385 13.08 -19.76 -6.58
CA ALA A 385 11.98 -19.40 -5.69
C ALA A 385 10.98 -18.41 -6.32
N LEU A 386 11.42 -17.53 -7.23
CA LEU A 386 10.54 -16.59 -7.94
C LEU A 386 9.85 -17.20 -9.17
N MET A 387 10.42 -18.26 -9.74
CA MET A 387 9.86 -18.94 -10.91
C MET A 387 8.39 -19.33 -10.73
N PRO A 388 7.96 -20.01 -9.65
CA PRO A 388 6.55 -20.37 -9.48
C PRO A 388 5.62 -19.16 -9.32
N VAL A 389 6.13 -18.01 -8.86
CA VAL A 389 5.34 -16.79 -8.64
C VAL A 389 4.94 -16.13 -9.96
N PHE A 390 5.87 -16.02 -10.91
CA PHE A 390 5.64 -15.33 -12.18
C PHE A 390 5.41 -16.27 -13.37
N ARG A 391 5.75 -17.56 -13.22
CA ARG A 391 5.52 -18.63 -14.20
C ARG A 391 4.84 -19.82 -13.52
N PRO A 392 3.60 -19.65 -13.05
CA PRO A 392 2.83 -20.73 -12.47
C PRO A 392 2.68 -21.88 -13.48
N SER A 393 2.95 -23.11 -13.03
CA SER A 393 2.89 -24.32 -13.85
C SER A 393 1.47 -24.86 -14.04
N SER A 394 0.53 -24.45 -13.19
CA SER A 394 -0.87 -24.86 -13.19
C SER A 394 -1.80 -23.65 -13.19
N PRO A 395 -2.94 -23.70 -13.92
CA PRO A 395 -4.01 -22.70 -13.82
C PRO A 395 -4.60 -22.58 -12.40
N GLU A 396 -4.45 -23.62 -11.57
CA GLU A 396 -4.90 -23.66 -10.16
C GLU A 396 -3.89 -23.07 -9.18
N SER A 397 -2.81 -22.45 -9.68
CA SER A 397 -1.80 -21.87 -8.81
C SER A 397 -2.37 -20.72 -7.97
N PRO A 398 -2.00 -20.58 -6.68
CA PRO A 398 -2.42 -19.45 -5.85
C PRO A 398 -1.89 -18.09 -6.35
N TYR A 399 -0.95 -18.09 -7.30
CA TYR A 399 -0.44 -16.89 -7.96
C TYR A 399 -1.25 -16.46 -9.19
N ILE A 400 -2.20 -17.30 -9.60
CA ILE A 400 -3.23 -16.99 -10.61
C ILE A 400 -4.56 -16.79 -9.91
N GLN A 401 -4.93 -17.75 -9.05
CA GLN A 401 -6.23 -17.80 -8.40
C GLN A 401 -6.27 -17.10 -7.04
N GLY A 402 -5.22 -16.44 -6.59
CA GLY A 402 -5.17 -15.92 -5.21
C GLY A 402 -5.22 -17.03 -4.16
N GLU A 403 -5.27 -16.64 -2.88
CA GLU A 403 -5.58 -17.57 -1.80
C GLU A 403 -7.09 -17.84 -1.76
N THR A 404 -7.50 -19.02 -2.25
CA THR A 404 -8.81 -19.58 -1.96
C THR A 404 -8.78 -20.11 -0.52
N THR A 405 -9.67 -19.64 0.33
CA THR A 405 -9.80 -20.12 1.71
C THR A 405 -10.47 -21.50 1.73
N THR A 406 -9.93 -22.49 1.02
CA THR A 406 -10.30 -23.89 1.25
C THR A 406 -9.68 -24.28 2.60
N SER A 407 -10.44 -24.05 3.66
CA SER A 407 -10.05 -24.33 5.03
C SER A 407 -10.07 -25.85 5.25
N THR A 408 -8.90 -26.46 5.44
CA THR A 408 -8.79 -27.75 6.14
C THR A 408 -9.08 -27.62 7.62
#